data_AF-A0A9P8P946-F1
#
_entry.id   AF-A0A9P8P946-F1
#
_cell.length_a   1.000
_cell.length_b   1.000
_cell.length_c   1.000
_cell.angle_alpha   90.00
_cell.angle_beta   90.00
_cell.angle_gamma   90.00
#
_symmetry.space_group_name_H-M   'P 1'
#
loop_
_entity.id
_entity.type
_entity.pdbx_description
1 polymer ?
#
loop_
_entity_poly.entity_id
_entity_poly.type
_entity_poly.pdbx_seq_one_letter_code
_entity_poly.pdbx_strand_id
1 'polypeptide(L)'
;MSNLRNINSQISNPSPLATTNSIVRLQSEEANRSPSFTSPLSIVTNSSASADKWSRDATSIEELKNLELVPLVLDIVEDINSGKLLPKDVDNSAGTIRVRINKAREILKNIHGLSELPEERQKRVDRLTKNIENKSRSLQSFKELVSTRIELDKDEKDVNMIDKDVFGNENSNSISDDHVKIKQEEDGDEIME
;
A
#
# COMPACT_ATOMS: atom_id res chain seq x y z
N MET A 1 -47.13 -34.50 36.26
CA MET A 1 -47.29 -33.25 37.02
C MET A 1 -46.03 -32.42 36.84
N SER A 2 -46.17 -31.20 36.31
CA SER A 2 -45.32 -29.99 36.54
C SER A 2 -43.83 -30.06 36.11
N ASN A 3 -43.22 -29.13 35.38
CA ASN A 3 -43.59 -27.82 34.84
C ASN A 3 -42.55 -27.47 33.75
N LEU A 4 -43.01 -27.04 32.58
CA LEU A 4 -42.20 -26.38 31.55
C LEU A 4 -41.99 -24.91 31.96
N ARG A 5 -40.74 -24.45 32.10
CA ARG A 5 -40.43 -23.02 32.19
C ARG A 5 -39.80 -22.53 30.91
N ASN A 6 -40.66 -21.82 30.18
CA ASN A 6 -40.44 -20.90 29.10
C ASN A 6 -39.59 -19.70 29.59
N ILE A 7 -38.48 -19.39 28.92
CA ILE A 7 -37.76 -18.12 29.10
C ILE A 7 -37.52 -17.53 27.71
N ASN A 8 -38.46 -16.66 27.35
CA ASN A 8 -38.44 -15.80 26.18
C ASN A 8 -37.80 -14.48 26.61
N SER A 9 -36.55 -14.20 26.22
CA SER A 9 -35.93 -12.88 26.42
C SER A 9 -35.86 -12.16 25.09
N GLN A 10 -36.80 -11.22 24.93
CA GLN A 10 -36.83 -10.23 23.87
C GLN A 10 -35.58 -9.35 23.95
N ILE A 11 -34.77 -9.34 22.89
CA ILE A 11 -33.74 -8.32 22.67
C ILE A 11 -34.37 -7.24 21.80
N SER A 12 -34.42 -6.04 22.38
CA SER A 12 -34.96 -4.81 21.83
C SER A 12 -34.13 -4.33 20.63
N ASN A 13 -34.82 -4.07 19.52
CA ASN A 13 -34.30 -3.35 18.36
C ASN A 13 -34.30 -1.84 18.63
N PRO A 14 -33.20 -1.09 18.41
CA PRO A 14 -33.30 0.35 18.23
C PRO A 14 -33.60 0.70 16.76
N SER A 15 -34.74 1.36 16.53
CA SER A 15 -35.07 2.01 15.25
C SER A 15 -34.48 3.43 15.15
N PRO A 16 -34.39 4.00 13.93
CA PRO A 16 -33.53 5.15 13.62
C PRO A 16 -34.30 6.47 13.39
N LEU A 17 -33.51 7.55 13.26
CA LEU A 17 -33.83 8.87 12.70
C LEU A 17 -34.66 9.86 13.55
N ALA A 18 -34.00 10.98 13.89
CA ALA A 18 -34.65 12.29 13.96
C ALA A 18 -33.69 13.35 13.43
N THR A 19 -33.85 13.66 12.15
CA THR A 19 -33.37 14.85 11.46
C THR A 19 -34.17 16.06 11.94
N THR A 20 -33.52 17.11 12.44
CA THR A 20 -34.15 18.44 12.63
C THR A 20 -33.20 19.50 12.09
N ASN A 21 -33.34 19.80 10.79
CA ASN A 21 -32.84 21.03 10.20
C ASN A 21 -33.97 22.05 10.19
N SER A 22 -33.93 22.98 11.13
CA SER A 22 -34.80 24.15 11.16
C SER A 22 -34.16 25.23 10.29
N ILE A 23 -34.64 25.38 9.04
CA ILE A 23 -34.30 26.50 8.17
C ILE A 23 -35.51 27.41 8.08
N VAL A 24 -35.47 28.54 8.78
CA VAL A 24 -36.28 29.72 8.49
C VAL A 24 -35.43 30.95 8.76
N ARG A 25 -35.21 31.76 7.71
CA ARG A 25 -35.49 33.21 7.64
C ARG A 25 -34.45 33.94 6.77
N LEU A 26 -34.91 34.31 5.58
CA LEU A 26 -34.30 35.33 4.71
C LEU A 26 -34.74 36.73 5.17
N GLN A 27 -33.80 37.67 5.17
CA GLN A 27 -33.90 39.12 4.87
C GLN A 27 -32.60 39.77 5.38
N SER A 28 -31.62 40.02 4.51
CA SER A 28 -31.40 41.23 3.69
C SER A 28 -30.70 42.35 4.44
N GLU A 29 -29.41 42.58 4.15
CA GLU A 29 -28.76 43.88 4.34
C GLU A 29 -27.55 44.04 3.41
N GLU A 30 -27.50 45.22 2.80
CA GLU A 30 -26.58 45.69 1.76
C GLU A 30 -25.19 46.10 2.29
N ALA A 31 -24.29 46.24 1.32
CA ALA A 31 -23.16 47.16 1.26
C ALA A 31 -21.76 46.66 1.69
N ASN A 32 -20.85 46.80 0.71
CA ASN A 32 -19.43 47.06 0.85
C ASN A 32 -18.56 46.00 1.56
N ARG A 33 -18.17 44.96 0.81
CA ARG A 33 -16.84 44.36 0.98
C ARG A 33 -16.16 44.15 -0.37
N SER A 34 -15.06 44.87 -0.53
CA SER A 34 -14.02 44.68 -1.53
C SER A 34 -13.66 43.19 -1.66
N PRO A 35 -13.34 42.68 -2.86
CA PRO A 35 -12.79 41.33 -2.98
C PRO A 35 -11.42 41.32 -2.29
N SER A 36 -11.39 40.83 -1.06
CA SER A 36 -10.16 40.44 -0.39
C SER A 36 -9.51 39.36 -1.24
N PHE A 37 -8.38 39.72 -1.85
CA PHE A 37 -7.53 38.83 -2.62
C PHE A 37 -6.83 37.90 -1.62
N THR A 38 -7.52 36.83 -1.21
CA THR A 38 -6.90 35.76 -0.41
C THR A 38 -6.08 34.91 -1.35
N SER A 39 -4.76 35.14 -1.34
CA SER A 39 -3.78 34.29 -2.01
C SER A 39 -3.94 32.84 -1.54
N PRO A 40 -4.24 31.86 -2.40
CA PRO A 40 -4.13 30.46 -2.04
C PRO A 40 -2.70 30.01 -2.38
N LEU A 41 -1.73 30.40 -1.55
CA LEU A 41 -0.37 29.86 -1.62
C LEU A 41 -0.22 28.74 -0.58
N SER A 42 -0.98 27.65 -0.74
CA SER A 42 -0.70 26.37 -0.08
C SER A 42 0.26 25.56 -0.94
N ILE A 43 1.51 26.05 -1.04
CA ILE A 43 2.61 25.33 -1.66
C ILE A 43 2.97 24.15 -0.74
N VAL A 44 2.63 22.94 -1.20
CA VAL A 44 3.40 21.70 -1.08
C VAL A 44 3.98 21.41 0.33
N THR A 45 3.16 20.79 1.19
CA THR A 45 3.65 20.08 2.40
C THR A 45 3.51 18.56 2.30
N ASN A 46 3.26 18.00 1.11
CA ASN A 46 3.02 16.56 0.95
C ASN A 46 4.28 15.68 1.00
N SER A 47 5.50 16.25 1.04
CA SER A 47 6.73 15.44 0.99
C SER A 47 7.03 14.75 2.32
N SER A 48 6.78 15.39 3.47
CA SER A 48 7.13 14.81 4.79
C SER A 48 6.27 13.60 5.16
N ALA A 49 4.95 13.68 4.91
CA ALA A 49 4.02 12.60 5.23
C ALA A 49 4.26 11.30 4.44
N SER A 50 4.95 11.39 3.30
CA SER A 50 5.31 10.22 2.49
C SER A 50 6.55 9.51 3.03
N ALA A 51 7.60 10.24 3.39
CA ALA A 51 8.83 9.68 3.97
C ALA A 51 8.55 8.95 5.29
N ASP A 52 7.65 9.51 6.11
CA ASP A 52 7.22 8.90 7.36
C ASP A 52 6.50 7.54 7.17
N LYS A 53 5.81 7.34 6.03
CA LYS A 53 5.14 6.07 5.72
C LYS A 53 6.14 4.97 5.40
N TRP A 54 7.13 5.24 4.54
CA TRP A 54 8.15 4.25 4.17
C TRP A 54 9.01 3.84 5.36
N SER A 55 9.33 4.78 6.25
CA SER A 55 10.01 4.49 7.51
C SER A 55 9.21 3.54 8.41
N ARG A 56 7.90 3.79 8.55
CA ARG A 56 6.99 2.91 9.32
C ARG A 56 6.80 1.54 8.69
N ASP A 57 6.79 1.46 7.36
CA ASP A 57 6.72 0.19 6.64
C ASP A 57 8.02 -0.62 6.85
N ALA A 58 9.19 0.04 6.82
CA ALA A 58 10.47 -0.61 7.08
C ALA A 58 10.53 -1.21 8.50
N THR A 59 10.10 -0.46 9.52
CA THR A 59 10.01 -0.98 10.90
C THR A 59 9.01 -2.12 11.01
N SER A 60 7.87 -2.03 10.30
CA SER A 60 6.84 -3.09 10.29
C SER A 60 7.38 -4.39 9.67
N ILE A 61 8.19 -4.30 8.61
CA ILE A 61 8.84 -5.45 7.99
C ILE A 61 9.86 -6.08 8.93
N GLU A 62 10.63 -5.26 9.66
CA GLU A 62 11.58 -5.75 10.66
C GLU A 62 10.86 -6.48 11.81
N GLU A 63 9.76 -5.91 12.32
CA GLU A 63 8.91 -6.58 13.30
C GLU A 63 8.34 -7.91 12.79
N LEU A 64 7.97 -7.99 11.51
CA LEU A 64 7.47 -9.22 10.90
C LEU A 64 8.56 -10.29 10.81
N LYS A 65 9.80 -9.92 10.47
CA LYS A 65 10.94 -10.85 10.46
C LYS A 65 11.23 -11.43 11.84
N ASN A 66 11.04 -10.63 12.88
CA ASN A 66 11.23 -11.05 14.27
C ASN A 66 10.10 -11.96 14.81
N LEU A 67 9.00 -12.12 14.08
CA LEU A 67 7.94 -13.09 14.42
C LEU A 67 8.35 -14.50 13.96
N GLU A 68 9.31 -15.08 14.67
CA GLU A 68 9.73 -16.46 14.43
C GLU A 68 8.63 -17.44 14.90
N LEU A 69 7.99 -18.10 13.94
CA LEU A 69 6.97 -19.12 14.20
C LEU A 69 7.57 -20.53 14.23
N VAL A 70 8.63 -20.77 13.46
CA VAL A 70 9.24 -22.10 13.28
C VAL A 70 9.75 -22.68 14.60
N PRO A 71 10.52 -21.94 15.43
CA PRO A 71 11.00 -22.48 16.70
C PRO A 71 9.85 -22.90 17.63
N LEU A 72 8.79 -22.07 17.72
CA LEU A 72 7.63 -22.39 18.54
C LEU A 72 6.90 -23.67 18.10
N VAL A 73 6.82 -23.91 16.80
CA VAL A 73 6.19 -25.14 16.28
C VAL A 73 7.08 -26.34 16.61
N LEU A 74 8.40 -26.19 16.47
CA LEU A 74 9.36 -27.24 16.78
C LEU A 74 9.31 -27.62 18.27
N ASP A 75 9.27 -26.63 19.17
CA ASP A 75 9.15 -26.84 20.62
C ASP A 75 7.90 -27.67 20.95
N ILE A 76 6.76 -27.35 20.35
CA ILE A 76 5.51 -28.10 20.55
C ILE A 76 5.64 -29.54 20.05
N VAL A 77 6.26 -29.75 18.88
CA VAL A 77 6.47 -31.10 18.33
C VAL A 77 7.41 -31.92 19.22
N GLU A 78 8.46 -31.31 19.75
CA GLU A 78 9.40 -31.96 20.67
C GLU A 78 8.71 -32.30 22.01
N ASP A 79 7.89 -31.40 22.54
CA ASP A 79 7.14 -31.64 23.78
C ASP A 79 6.10 -32.76 23.63
N ILE A 80 5.48 -32.89 22.44
CA ILE A 80 4.59 -34.02 22.12
C ILE A 80 5.41 -35.32 22.03
N ASN A 81 6.52 -35.31 21.29
CA ASN A 81 7.36 -36.49 21.07
C ASN A 81 8.02 -37.00 22.37
N SER A 82 8.36 -36.09 23.28
CA SER A 82 8.91 -36.43 24.59
C SER A 82 7.84 -36.82 25.63
N GLY A 83 6.55 -36.73 25.28
CA GLY A 83 5.43 -37.04 26.15
C GLY A 83 5.18 -36.01 27.26
N LYS A 84 5.87 -34.85 27.22
CA LYS A 84 5.64 -33.73 28.15
C LYS A 84 4.29 -33.06 27.91
N LEU A 85 3.86 -33.02 26.65
CA LEU A 85 2.58 -32.44 26.24
C LEU A 85 1.65 -33.55 25.75
N LEU A 86 0.46 -33.65 26.35
CA LEU A 86 -0.55 -34.56 25.85
C LEU A 86 -1.18 -34.00 24.56
N PRO A 87 -1.60 -34.86 23.62
CA PRO A 87 -2.24 -34.43 22.37
C PRO A 87 -3.47 -33.52 22.57
N LYS A 88 -4.21 -33.71 23.67
CA LYS A 88 -5.38 -32.89 24.03
C LYS A 88 -5.03 -31.44 24.43
N ASP A 89 -3.80 -31.21 24.89
CA ASP A 89 -3.33 -29.93 25.41
C ASP A 89 -2.59 -29.09 24.34
N VAL A 90 -2.37 -29.66 23.16
CA VAL A 90 -1.70 -29.01 22.01
C VAL A 90 -2.41 -27.74 21.59
N ASP A 91 -3.74 -27.73 21.60
CA ASP A 91 -4.52 -26.55 21.23
C ASP A 91 -4.27 -25.36 22.17
N ASN A 92 -4.03 -25.63 23.46
CA ASN A 92 -3.69 -24.61 24.44
C ASN A 92 -2.26 -24.10 24.22
N SER A 93 -1.29 -25.00 23.99
CA SER A 93 0.10 -24.63 23.68
C SER A 93 0.24 -23.86 22.36
N ALA A 94 -0.61 -24.16 21.38
CA ALA A 94 -0.67 -23.44 20.10
C ALA A 94 -1.29 -22.04 20.20
N GLY A 95 -1.82 -21.64 21.36
CA GLY A 95 -2.37 -20.30 21.59
C GLY A 95 -1.37 -19.19 21.28
N THR A 96 -0.12 -19.35 21.70
CA THR A 96 0.97 -18.39 21.43
C THR A 96 1.23 -18.23 19.93
N ILE A 97 1.17 -19.33 19.17
CA ILE A 97 1.30 -19.30 17.70
C ILE A 97 0.16 -18.51 17.09
N ARG A 98 -1.09 -18.73 17.53
CA ARG A 98 -2.26 -17.97 17.04
C ARG A 98 -2.11 -16.47 17.29
N VAL A 99 -1.62 -16.08 18.47
CA VAL A 99 -1.37 -14.67 18.80
C VAL A 99 -0.32 -14.07 17.86
N ARG A 100 0.80 -14.76 17.64
CA ARG A 100 1.85 -14.27 16.72
C ARG A 100 1.36 -14.19 15.27
N ILE A 101 0.57 -15.15 14.79
CA ILE A 101 -0.05 -15.10 13.47
C ILE A 101 -1.02 -13.91 13.35
N ASN A 102 -1.84 -13.66 14.37
CA ASN A 102 -2.75 -12.52 14.36
C ASN A 102 -1.99 -11.19 14.34
N LYS A 103 -0.90 -11.07 15.11
CA LYS A 103 -0.01 -9.90 15.05
C LYS A 103 0.61 -9.74 13.65
N ALA A 104 1.12 -10.80 13.05
CA ALA A 104 1.65 -10.78 11.68
C ALA A 104 0.61 -10.30 10.67
N ARG A 105 -0.64 -10.78 10.78
CA ARG A 105 -1.77 -10.35 9.93
C ARG A 105 -2.08 -8.87 10.10
N GLU A 106 -2.01 -8.34 11.33
CA GLU A 106 -2.22 -6.92 11.60
C GLU A 106 -1.13 -6.06 10.98
N ILE A 107 0.14 -6.46 11.15
CA ILE A 107 1.29 -5.78 10.53
C ILE A 107 1.14 -5.76 9.00
N LEU A 108 0.83 -6.91 8.39
CA LEU A 108 0.66 -7.02 6.93
C LEU A 108 -0.46 -6.14 6.38
N LYS A 109 -1.54 -5.92 7.14
CA LYS A 109 -2.64 -5.02 6.74
C LYS A 109 -2.23 -3.55 6.74
N ASN A 110 -1.26 -3.17 7.58
CA ASN A 110 -0.86 -1.80 7.78
C ASN A 110 0.25 -1.34 6.81
N ILE A 111 0.98 -2.28 6.20
CA ILE A 111 2.02 -1.96 5.21
C ILE A 111 1.37 -1.43 3.93
N HIS A 112 1.81 -0.25 3.49
CA HIS A 112 1.26 0.38 2.31
C HIS A 112 1.66 -0.35 1.02
N GLY A 113 0.73 -0.45 0.06
CA GLY A 113 1.01 -1.02 -1.27
C GLY A 113 1.02 -2.55 -1.35
N LEU A 114 0.81 -3.27 -0.24
CA LEU A 114 0.57 -4.72 -0.26
C LEU A 114 -0.87 -5.07 -0.67
N SER A 115 -1.81 -4.14 -0.52
CA SER A 115 -3.23 -4.33 -0.85
C SER A 115 -3.60 -4.05 -2.31
N GLU A 116 -2.69 -3.50 -3.10
CA GLU A 116 -2.92 -3.16 -4.50
C GLU A 116 -2.15 -4.10 -5.43
N LEU A 117 -2.74 -4.41 -6.59
CA LEU A 117 -2.04 -5.19 -7.60
C LEU A 117 -0.99 -4.32 -8.34
N PRO A 118 0.12 -4.90 -8.82
CA PRO A 118 1.12 -4.18 -9.60
C PRO A 118 0.54 -3.46 -10.82
N GLU A 119 -0.42 -4.09 -11.51
CA GLU A 119 -1.09 -3.48 -12.67
C GLU A 119 -1.93 -2.25 -12.30
N GLU A 120 -2.61 -2.29 -11.16
CA GLU A 120 -3.40 -1.16 -10.66
C GLU A 120 -2.51 0.01 -10.26
N ARG A 121 -1.35 -0.30 -9.64
CA ARG A 121 -0.30 0.68 -9.35
C ARG A 121 0.19 1.32 -10.64
N GLN A 122 0.52 0.54 -11.66
CA GLN A 122 1.00 1.07 -12.95
C GLN A 122 -0.03 1.99 -13.60
N LYS A 123 -1.30 1.57 -13.68
CA LYS A 123 -2.39 2.42 -14.19
C LYS A 123 -2.52 3.75 -13.44
N ARG A 124 -2.30 3.74 -12.12
CA ARG A 124 -2.31 4.95 -11.30
C ARG A 124 -1.14 5.86 -11.63
N VAL A 125 0.06 5.30 -11.78
CA VAL A 125 1.26 6.04 -12.20
C VAL A 125 1.01 6.69 -13.56
N ASP A 126 0.55 5.94 -14.56
CA ASP A 126 0.30 6.46 -15.90
C ASP A 126 -0.71 7.62 -15.89
N ARG A 127 -1.78 7.49 -15.09
CA ARG A 127 -2.77 8.55 -14.90
C ARG A 127 -2.16 9.80 -14.26
N LEU A 128 -1.30 9.64 -13.26
CA LEU A 128 -0.62 10.76 -12.60
C LEU A 128 0.36 11.43 -13.55
N THR A 129 1.15 10.67 -14.30
CA THR A 129 2.08 11.18 -15.32
C THR A 129 1.33 12.02 -16.36
N LYS A 130 0.24 11.50 -16.92
CA LYS A 130 -0.60 12.25 -17.88
C LYS A 130 -1.17 13.54 -17.29
N ASN A 131 -1.57 13.51 -16.02
CA ASN A 131 -2.06 14.72 -15.34
C ASN A 131 -0.95 15.76 -15.13
N ILE A 132 0.26 15.31 -14.80
CA ILE A 132 1.42 16.18 -14.63
C ILE A 132 1.78 16.81 -15.98
N GLU A 133 1.83 16.03 -17.06
CA GLU A 133 2.11 16.52 -18.41
C GLU A 133 1.08 17.58 -18.85
N ASN A 134 -0.21 17.30 -18.66
CA ASN A 134 -1.27 18.25 -19.00
C ASN A 134 -1.15 19.56 -18.21
N LYS A 135 -0.88 19.48 -16.90
CA LYS A 135 -0.68 20.67 -16.06
C LYS A 135 0.57 21.44 -16.46
N SER A 136 1.68 20.75 -16.72
CA SER A 136 2.94 21.33 -17.17
C SER A 136 2.75 22.08 -18.49
N ARG A 137 2.07 21.47 -19.46
CA ARG A 137 1.73 22.12 -20.73
C ARG A 137 0.90 23.38 -20.54
N SER A 138 -0.16 23.32 -19.73
CA SER A 138 -0.99 24.49 -19.44
C SER A 138 -0.20 25.62 -18.77
N LEU A 139 0.69 25.28 -17.83
CA LEU A 139 1.56 26.26 -17.17
C LEU A 139 2.57 26.87 -18.14
N GLN A 140 3.09 26.08 -19.09
CA GLN A 140 4.02 26.56 -20.10
C GLN A 140 3.33 27.49 -21.11
N SER A 141 2.15 27.13 -21.62
CA SER A 141 1.34 28.03 -22.46
C SER A 141 0.94 29.31 -21.72
N PHE A 142 0.62 29.21 -20.43
CA PHE A 142 0.35 30.39 -19.61
C PHE A 142 1.59 31.28 -19.45
N LYS A 143 2.76 30.68 -19.18
CA LYS A 143 4.05 31.39 -19.09
C LYS A 143 4.34 32.14 -20.39
N GLU A 144 4.16 31.50 -21.54
CA GLU A 144 4.36 32.12 -22.86
C GLU A 144 3.45 33.34 -23.06
N LEU A 145 2.14 33.19 -22.79
CA LEU A 145 1.17 34.28 -22.91
C LEU A 145 1.52 35.46 -22.00
N VAL A 146 1.91 35.21 -20.75
CA VAL A 146 2.30 36.28 -19.82
C VAL A 146 3.61 36.95 -20.24
N SER A 147 4.59 36.17 -20.71
CA SER A 147 5.90 36.70 -21.15
C SER A 147 5.81 37.56 -22.41
N THR A 148 4.77 37.39 -23.23
CA THR A 148 4.50 38.33 -24.34
C THR A 148 3.92 39.66 -23.89
N ARG A 149 3.27 39.70 -22.71
CA ARG A 149 2.55 40.88 -22.20
C ARG A 149 3.37 41.68 -21.20
N ILE A 150 4.28 41.01 -20.51
CA ILE A 150 5.21 41.58 -19.55
C ILE A 150 6.58 41.16 -20.08
N GLU A 151 7.44 42.12 -20.44
CA GLU A 151 8.85 41.85 -20.73
C GLU A 151 9.48 41.29 -19.45
N LEU A 152 9.31 39.99 -19.23
CA LEU A 152 9.98 39.25 -18.20
C LEU A 152 11.38 38.97 -18.76
N ASP A 153 12.40 39.41 -18.03
CA ASP A 153 13.78 39.09 -18.31
C ASP A 153 13.87 37.57 -18.55
N LYS A 154 14.35 37.21 -19.75
CA LYS A 154 14.68 35.84 -20.07
C LYS A 154 15.92 35.48 -19.28
N ASP A 155 15.77 35.29 -17.97
CA ASP A 155 16.83 34.72 -17.18
C ASP A 155 17.07 33.31 -17.70
N GLU A 156 18.12 33.20 -18.51
CA GLU A 156 18.81 31.99 -18.90
C GLU A 156 19.13 31.18 -17.65
N LYS A 157 18.23 30.30 -17.25
CA LYS A 157 18.59 28.96 -16.79
C LYS A 157 17.54 28.00 -17.30
N ASP A 158 17.87 27.38 -18.43
CA ASP A 158 17.42 26.05 -18.75
C ASP A 158 17.68 25.16 -17.53
N VAL A 159 16.66 24.97 -16.70
CA VAL A 159 16.62 23.84 -15.78
C VAL A 159 16.24 22.63 -16.63
N ASN A 160 17.18 22.22 -17.48
CA ASN A 160 17.43 20.80 -17.74
C ASN A 160 17.87 20.17 -16.41
N MET A 161 16.93 20.01 -15.48
CA MET A 161 17.10 19.15 -14.29
C MET A 161 15.78 18.42 -14.04
N ILE A 162 15.35 17.65 -15.03
CA ILE A 162 14.72 16.38 -14.71
C ILE A 162 15.64 15.34 -15.33
N ASP A 163 16.70 15.02 -14.59
CA ASP A 163 17.58 13.89 -14.86
C ASP A 163 16.71 12.68 -15.16
N LYS A 164 16.82 12.19 -16.39
CA LYS A 164 16.19 10.95 -16.85
C LYS A 164 16.87 9.70 -16.28
N ASP A 165 17.80 9.86 -15.34
CA ASP A 165 18.72 8.80 -14.94
C ASP A 165 18.37 8.13 -13.59
N VAL A 166 17.24 8.47 -12.96
CA VAL A 166 16.81 7.78 -11.71
C VAL A 166 16.08 6.45 -11.96
N PHE A 167 15.77 6.11 -13.22
CA PHE A 167 15.21 4.79 -13.59
C PHE A 167 16.09 4.06 -14.60
N GLY A 168 17.40 3.98 -14.33
CA GLY A 168 18.30 3.01 -14.96
C GLY A 168 17.98 1.59 -14.47
N ASN A 169 17.01 0.95 -15.10
CA ASN A 169 16.79 -0.49 -15.02
C ASN A 169 17.80 -1.17 -15.94
N GLU A 170 19.04 -1.37 -15.47
CA GLU A 170 19.95 -2.33 -16.07
C GLU A 170 19.51 -3.74 -15.67
N ASN A 171 18.58 -4.30 -16.43
CA ASN A 171 18.44 -5.74 -16.54
C ASN A 171 18.34 -6.12 -18.01
N SER A 172 19.39 -5.82 -18.77
CA SER A 172 19.68 -6.46 -20.04
C SER A 172 20.23 -7.86 -19.76
N ASN A 173 19.34 -8.79 -19.43
CA ASN A 173 19.64 -10.21 -19.52
C ASN A 173 19.59 -10.57 -21.02
N SER A 174 20.68 -10.25 -21.73
CA SER A 174 20.95 -10.78 -23.06
C SER A 174 21.27 -12.27 -22.90
N ILE A 175 20.23 -13.10 -22.93
CA ILE A 175 20.35 -14.51 -23.27
C ILE A 175 20.99 -14.56 -24.66
N SER A 176 22.28 -14.86 -24.65
CA SER A 176 23.02 -15.26 -25.84
C SER A 176 22.56 -16.68 -26.14
N ASP A 177 21.75 -16.81 -27.18
CA ASP A 177 21.66 -18.04 -27.95
C ASP A 177 23.07 -18.40 -28.42
N ASP A 178 23.68 -19.41 -27.82
CA ASP A 178 24.80 -20.12 -28.43
C ASP A 178 24.86 -21.59 -27.98
N HIS A 179 24.70 -22.44 -28.98
CA HIS A 179 25.13 -23.83 -29.08
C HIS A 179 24.48 -24.92 -28.20
N VAL A 180 23.35 -25.40 -28.71
CA VAL A 180 23.02 -26.82 -28.71
C VAL A 180 24.09 -27.60 -29.50
N LYS A 181 24.95 -28.34 -28.80
CA LYS A 181 25.66 -29.50 -29.37
C LYS A 181 25.11 -30.76 -28.69
N ILE A 182 24.10 -31.32 -29.33
CA ILE A 182 23.69 -32.71 -29.15
C ILE A 182 24.87 -33.56 -29.61
N LYS A 183 25.59 -34.18 -28.67
CA LYS A 183 26.35 -35.39 -28.97
C LYS A 183 25.46 -36.57 -28.60
N GLN A 184 24.90 -37.17 -29.64
CA GLN A 184 24.55 -38.58 -29.62
C GLN A 184 25.86 -39.35 -29.45
N GLU A 185 25.99 -40.11 -28.38
CA GLU A 185 26.89 -41.24 -28.31
C GLU A 185 25.99 -42.45 -28.03
N GLU A 186 25.61 -43.08 -29.13
CA GLU A 186 25.02 -44.41 -29.18
C GLU A 186 26.10 -45.46 -28.85
N ASP A 187 25.62 -46.57 -28.32
CA ASP A 187 26.20 -47.91 -28.32
C ASP A 187 27.39 -48.18 -27.37
N GLY A 188 27.40 -49.23 -26.54
CA GLY A 188 26.51 -50.38 -26.55
C GLY A 188 26.62 -51.21 -25.28
N ASP A 189 25.51 -51.89 -25.01
CA ASP A 189 25.43 -53.05 -24.13
C ASP A 189 26.33 -54.16 -24.69
N GLU A 190 27.35 -54.56 -23.93
CA GLU A 190 28.03 -55.83 -24.13
C GLU A 190 27.65 -56.76 -22.97
N ILE A 191 26.63 -57.57 -23.22
CA ILE A 191 26.32 -58.79 -22.48
C ILE A 191 27.04 -59.92 -23.22
N MET A 192 27.92 -60.65 -22.54
CA MET A 192 28.32 -62.07 -22.69
C MET A 192 29.58 -62.22 -21.82
N GLU A 193 29.74 -63.15 -20.89
CA GLU A 193 29.20 -64.49 -20.67
C GLU A 193 29.38 -64.85 -19.18
#